data_AF-A0A7W2TJC7-F1
#
_entry.id   AF-A0A7W2TJC7-F1
#
_cell.length_a   1.000
_cell.length_b   1.000
_cell.length_c   1.000
_cell.angle_alpha   90.00
_cell.angle_beta   90.00
_cell.angle_gamma   90.00
#
_symmetry.space_group_name_H-M   'P 1'
#
loop_
_entity.id
_entity.type
_entity.pdbx_description
1 polymer ?
#
loop_
_entity_poly.entity_id
_entity_poly.type
_entity_poly.pdbx_seq_one_letter_code
_entity_poly.pdbx_strand_id
1 'polypeptide(L)' 'MRIKLTQDLVCGNDTFLTGEEYEAVLILPRSTTVEFIADSGKKVRAFNYEYTTVASATEI' A
#
# COMPACT_ATOMS: atom_id res chain seq x y z
N MET A 1 -5.70 -0.70 6.90
CA MET A 1 -4.36 -0.72 7.52
C MET A 1 -3.47 0.26 6.78
N ARG A 2 -2.48 0.86 7.43
CA ARG A 2 -1.55 1.78 6.74
C ARG A 2 -0.33 1.02 6.26
N ILE A 3 0.05 1.29 5.02
CA ILE A 3 1.26 0.74 4.40
C ILE A 3 2.15 1.88 3.97
N LYS A 4 3.45 1.62 3.93
CA LYS A 4 4.46 2.50 3.35
C LYS A 4 5.14 1.77 2.21
N LEU A 5 5.16 2.36 1.03
CA LEU A 5 5.86 1.78 -0.11
C LEU A 5 7.37 1.73 0.18
N THR A 6 7.98 0.59 -0.08
CA THR A 6 9.43 0.40 0.07
C THR A 6 10.17 0.56 -1.24
N GLN A 7 9.44 0.54 -2.35
CA GLN A 7 9.94 0.69 -3.71
C GLN A 7 8.96 1.49 -4.56
N ASP A 8 9.43 1.98 -5.70
CA ASP A 8 8.59 2.70 -6.65
C ASP A 8 7.62 1.72 -7.33
N LEU A 9 6.33 2.06 -7.32
CA LEU A 9 5.27 1.27 -7.89
C LEU A 9 4.68 2.00 -9.09
N VAL A 10 4.69 1.35 -10.26
CA VAL A 10 4.08 1.89 -11.48
C VAL A 10 2.74 1.22 -11.68
N CYS A 11 1.64 1.98 -11.61
CA CYS A 11 0.30 1.47 -11.89
C CYS A 11 -0.32 2.23 -13.06
N GLY A 12 -0.19 1.68 -14.26
CA GLY A 12 -0.66 2.31 -15.49
C GLY A 12 0.14 3.59 -15.80
N ASN A 13 -0.48 4.74 -15.57
CA ASN A 13 0.13 6.06 -15.83
C ASN A 13 0.50 6.81 -14.53
N ASP A 14 0.19 6.22 -13.38
CA ASP A 14 0.49 6.75 -12.07
C ASP A 14 1.76 6.06 -11.56
N THR A 15 2.67 6.86 -11.00
CA THR A 15 3.90 6.35 -10.36
C THR A 15 3.83 6.75 -8.89
N PHE A 16 3.89 5.75 -8.02
CA PHE A 16 3.91 5.91 -6.57
C PHE A 16 5.35 5.71 -6.12
N LEU A 17 5.88 6.68 -5.39
CA LEU A 17 7.29 6.71 -5.04
C LEU A 17 7.54 5.92 -3.75
N THR A 18 8.76 5.41 -3.63
CA THR A 18 9.22 4.83 -2.38
C THR A 18 9.10 5.84 -1.23
N GLY A 19 8.61 5.37 -0.08
CA GLY A 19 8.41 6.18 1.12
C GLY A 19 7.02 6.78 1.28
N GLU A 20 6.15 6.71 0.26
CA GLU A 20 4.77 7.17 0.38
C GLU A 20 3.91 6.23 1.24
N GLU A 21 3.00 6.80 2.02
CA GLU A 21 2.11 6.08 2.93
C GLU A 21 0.67 6.10 2.42
N TYR A 22 0.03 4.94 2.40
CA TYR A 22 -1.34 4.79 1.93
C TYR A 22 -2.19 3.98 2.88
N GLU A 23 -3.49 4.28 2.90
CA GLU A 23 -4.47 3.44 3.54
C GLU A 23 -4.87 2.30 2.60
N ALA A 24 -4.49 1.08 2.98
CA ALA A 24 -4.72 -0.12 2.21
C ALA A 24 -5.66 -1.10 2.93
N VAL A 25 -6.34 -1.93 2.16
CA VAL A 25 -7.17 -3.05 2.62
C VAL A 25 -6.55 -4.37 2.16
N LEU A 26 -6.53 -5.36 3.04
CA LEU A 26 -5.98 -6.69 2.72
C LEU A 26 -6.97 -7.44 1.81
N ILE A 27 -6.50 -8.01 0.70
CA ILE A 27 -7.36 -8.79 -0.22
C ILE A 27 -7.31 -10.28 0.15
N LEU A 28 -8.41 -10.80 0.67
CA LEU A 28 -8.55 -12.23 0.98
C LEU A 28 -8.88 -13.06 -0.27
N PRO A 29 -8.43 -14.33 -0.35
CA PRO A 29 -7.68 -15.09 0.67
C PRO A 29 -6.16 -14.89 0.61
N ARG A 30 -5.65 -13.97 -0.24
CA ARG A 30 -4.21 -13.69 -0.34
C ARG A 30 -3.77 -12.85 0.86
N SER A 31 -3.43 -13.50 1.97
CA SER A 31 -3.11 -12.90 3.28
C SER A 31 -1.99 -11.84 3.32
N THR A 32 -1.40 -11.50 2.17
CA THR A 32 -0.23 -10.64 2.02
C THR A 32 -0.38 -9.57 0.94
N THR A 33 -1.43 -9.64 0.10
CA THR A 33 -1.68 -8.64 -0.95
C THR A 33 -2.66 -7.59 -0.45
N VAL A 34 -2.39 -6.33 -0.78
CA VAL A 34 -3.14 -5.19 -0.26
C VAL A 34 -3.56 -4.30 -1.40
N GLU A 35 -4.69 -3.63 -1.25
CA GLU A 35 -5.22 -2.69 -2.23
C GLU A 35 -5.43 -1.34 -1.55
N PHE A 36 -4.84 -0.28 -2.11
CA PHE A 36 -5.03 1.08 -1.66
C PHE A 36 -5.63 1.94 -2.77
N ILE A 37 -6.26 3.04 -2.40
CA ILE A 37 -6.82 4.00 -3.34
C ILE A 37 -5.85 5.16 -3.46
N ALA A 38 -5.34 5.39 -4.67
CA ALA A 38 -4.53 6.55 -5.01
C ALA A 38 -5.36 7.84 -4.94
N ASP A 39 -4.70 8.98 -4.83
CA ASP A 39 -5.36 10.30 -4.90
C ASP A 39 -6.18 10.48 -6.20
N SER A 40 -5.73 9.84 -7.29
CA SER A 40 -6.45 9.77 -8.57
C SER A 40 -7.73 8.92 -8.56
N GLY A 41 -8.10 8.33 -7.42
CA GLY A 41 -9.25 7.42 -7.27
C GLY A 41 -9.02 6.02 -7.84
N LYS A 42 -7.81 5.75 -8.35
CA LYS A 42 -7.43 4.42 -8.86
C LYS A 42 -7.12 3.46 -7.73
N LYS A 43 -7.58 2.22 -7.87
CA LYS A 43 -7.24 1.12 -6.98
C LYS A 43 -5.91 0.53 -7.41
N VAL A 44 -4.95 0.55 -6.51
CA VAL A 44 -3.59 0.07 -6.73
C VAL A 44 -3.34 -1.09 -5.78
N ARG A 45 -2.75 -2.17 -6.30
CA ARG A 45 -2.40 -3.34 -5.50
C ARG A 45 -0.92 -3.36 -5.24
N ALA A 46 -0.55 -3.59 -3.98
CA ALA A 46 0.82 -3.80 -3.56
C ALA A 46 0.97 -5.21 -2.96
N PHE A 47 2.09 -5.86 -3.28
CA PHE A 47 2.47 -7.14 -2.71
C PHE A 47 3.39 -6.93 -1.49
N ASN A 48 3.53 -7.96 -0.64
CA ASN A 48 4.24 -7.86 0.64
C ASN A 48 5.73 -7.47 0.56
N TYR A 49 6.35 -7.56 -0.61
CA TYR A 49 7.72 -7.12 -0.83
C TYR A 49 7.80 -5.64 -1.26
N GLU A 50 6.67 -5.03 -1.63
CA GLU A 50 6.57 -3.66 -2.15
C GLU A 50 6.17 -2.65 -1.08
N TYR A 51 5.72 -3.14 0.08
CA TYR A 51 5.28 -2.30 1.17
C TYR A 51 5.72 -2.85 2.53
N THR A 52 5.82 -1.95 3.50
CA THR A 52 5.88 -2.29 4.92
C THR A 52 4.61 -1.81 5.61
N THR A 53 4.10 -2.56 6.59
CA THR A 53 2.96 -2.10 7.39
C THR A 53 3.42 -1.04 8.36
N VAL A 54 2.81 0.14 8.30
CA VAL A 54 3.02 1.16 9.32
C VAL A 54 2.17 0.76 10.51
N ALA A 55 2.80 0.23 11.54
CA ALA A 55 2.13 0.02 12.82
C ALA A 55 1.62 1.38 13.28
N SER A 56 0.30 1.53 13.38
CA SER A 56 -0.25 2.65 14.15
C SER A 56 0.31 2.51 15.55
N ALA A 57 1.15 3.45 15.96
CA ALA A 57 1.59 3.58 17.34
C ALA A 57 0.35 3.84 18.20
N THR A 58 -0.32 2.77 18.60
CA THR A 58 -1.34 2.78 19.64
C THR A 58 -1.12 1.51 20.45
N GLU A 59 0.08 1.43 21.03
CA GLU A 59 0.26 0.74 22.30
C GLU A 59 0.16 1.84 23.37
N ILE A 60 -1.00 1.91 24.03
CA ILE A 60 -1.21 2.58 25.31
C ILE A 60 -1.45 1.51 26.37
#